data_AF-A0A379WX22-F1
#
_entry.id   AF-A0A379WX22-F1
#
_cell.length_a   1.000
_cell.length_b   1.000
_cell.length_c   1.000
_cell.angle_alpha   90.00
_cell.angle_beta   90.00
_cell.angle_gamma   90.00
#
_symmetry.space_group_name_H-M   'P 1'
#
loop_
_entity.id
_entity.type
_entity.pdbx_description
1 polymer ?
#
loop_
_entity_poly.entity_id
_entity_poly.type
_entity_poly.pdbx_seq_one_letter_code
_entity_poly.pdbx_strand_id
1 'polypeptide(L)'
;MESNAIVRYLAAQYGQNRLWVDNPARRAEGEKWMDWANQTLSPAHRVILMGLVRTPPEKRDQAAIEAVSKSVTACLRCLMMLWPASRGSPGITLAPAISLLRLSSITC
;
A
#
# COMPACT_ATOMS: atom_id res chain seq x y z
N MET A 1 5.63 4.01 14.46
CA MET A 1 6.68 4.45 13.50
C MET A 1 6.04 4.58 12.13
N GLU A 2 6.39 5.61 11.38
CA GLU A 2 5.81 5.88 10.05
C GLU A 2 6.63 5.20 8.95
N SER A 3 6.19 4.04 8.48
CA SER A 3 6.90 3.24 7.46
C SER A 3 7.13 4.01 6.16
N ASN A 4 6.14 4.80 5.73
CA ASN A 4 6.25 5.63 4.52
C ASN A 4 7.32 6.72 4.66
N ALA A 5 7.52 7.27 5.87
CA ALA A 5 8.57 8.26 6.11
C ALA A 5 9.97 7.61 5.98
N ILE A 6 10.14 6.38 6.47
CA ILE A 6 11.38 5.62 6.32
C ILE A 6 11.67 5.34 4.84
N VAL A 7 10.67 4.90 4.08
CA VAL A 7 10.82 4.64 2.64
C VAL A 7 11.23 5.91 1.89
N ARG A 8 10.59 7.05 2.19
CA ARG A 8 10.96 8.36 1.59
C ARG A 8 12.39 8.76 1.95
N TYR A 9 12.80 8.57 3.20
CA TYR A 9 14.16 8.83 3.64
C TYR A 9 15.18 7.96 2.88
N LEU A 10 14.95 6.65 2.80
CA LEU A 10 15.86 5.74 2.09
C LEU A 10 15.94 6.06 0.59
N ALA A 11 14.81 6.41 -0.04
CA ALA A 11 14.80 6.85 -1.42
C ALA A 11 15.61 8.16 -1.59
N ALA A 12 15.39 9.14 -0.72
CA ALA A 12 16.07 10.43 -0.77
C ALA A 12 17.57 10.37 -0.44
N GLN A 13 18.00 9.44 0.40
CA GLN A 13 19.41 9.29 0.80
C GLN A 13 20.20 8.34 -0.10
N TYR A 14 19.59 7.24 -0.54
CA TYR A 14 20.30 6.14 -1.19
C TYR A 14 19.71 5.75 -2.56
N GLY A 15 18.61 6.40 -2.97
CA GLY A 15 17.83 6.05 -4.15
C GLY A 15 17.94 7.06 -5.30
N GLN A 16 18.88 8.00 -5.28
CA GLN A 16 19.03 8.96 -6.39
C GLN A 16 19.29 8.22 -7.69
N ASN A 17 18.70 8.71 -8.79
CA ASN A 17 18.74 8.08 -10.12
C ASN A 17 18.14 6.66 -10.21
N ARG A 18 17.44 6.17 -9.17
CA ARG A 18 16.82 4.83 -9.14
C ARG A 18 15.36 4.87 -8.68
N LEU A 19 15.13 5.39 -7.47
CA LEU A 19 13.84 5.41 -6.78
C LEU A 19 13.38 6.82 -6.41
N TRP A 20 14.32 7.75 -6.24
CA TRP A 20 14.01 9.14 -5.97
C TRP A 20 13.64 9.89 -7.25
N VAL A 21 12.59 10.69 -7.18
CA VAL A 21 12.16 11.59 -8.25
C VAL A 21 12.44 13.02 -7.79
N ASP A 22 13.33 13.71 -8.47
CA ASP A 22 13.73 15.08 -8.09
C ASP A 22 12.61 16.10 -8.32
N ASN A 23 11.92 16.00 -9.46
CA ASN A 23 10.82 16.90 -9.79
C ASN A 23 9.67 16.74 -8.77
N PRO A 24 9.32 17.78 -7.99
CA PRO A 24 8.34 17.66 -6.93
C PRO A 24 6.93 17.29 -7.41
N ALA A 25 6.49 17.80 -8.57
CA ALA A 25 5.17 17.51 -9.11
C ALA A 25 5.05 16.03 -9.50
N ARG A 26 6.06 15.50 -10.20
CA ARG A 26 6.11 14.08 -10.57
C ARG A 26 6.29 13.17 -9.35
N ARG A 27 6.99 13.63 -8.32
CA ARG A 27 7.11 12.88 -7.06
C ARG A 27 5.78 12.81 -6.32
N ALA A 28 5.04 13.92 -6.25
CA ALA A 28 3.73 13.98 -5.59
C ALA A 28 2.70 13.01 -6.22
N GLU A 29 2.80 12.75 -7.53
CA GLU A 29 1.98 11.73 -8.21
C GLU A 29 2.20 10.32 -7.66
N GLY A 30 3.41 9.99 -7.21
CA GLY A 30 3.73 8.72 -6.56
C GLY A 30 3.43 8.74 -5.05
N GLU A 31 3.83 9.81 -4.35
CA GLU A 31 3.68 9.93 -2.90
C GLU A 31 2.23 9.91 -2.45
N LYS A 32 1.30 10.47 -3.24
CA LYS A 32 -0.14 10.40 -2.94
C LYS A 32 -0.65 8.96 -2.81
N TRP A 33 -0.06 8.02 -3.56
CA TRP A 33 -0.44 6.61 -3.49
C TRP A 33 0.11 5.93 -2.23
N MET A 34 1.27 6.37 -1.73
CA MET A 34 1.79 5.91 -0.46
C MET A 34 0.86 6.30 0.70
N ASP A 35 0.38 7.56 0.69
CA ASP A 35 -0.52 8.05 1.73
C ASP A 35 -1.92 7.43 1.59
N TRP A 36 -2.45 7.32 0.37
CA TRP A 36 -3.71 6.63 0.09
C TRP A 36 -3.69 5.16 0.55
N ALA A 37 -2.58 4.44 0.34
CA ALA A 37 -2.47 3.05 0.78
C ALA A 37 -2.61 2.91 2.30
N ASN A 38 -2.06 3.84 3.09
CA ASN A 38 -2.17 3.82 4.54
C ASN A 38 -3.54 4.31 5.04
N GLN A 39 -4.09 5.36 4.45
CA GLN A 39 -5.31 5.99 4.94
C GLN A 39 -6.59 5.28 4.46
N THR A 40 -6.59 4.79 3.22
CA THR A 40 -7.81 4.26 2.58
C THR A 40 -7.78 2.74 2.48
N LEU A 41 -6.68 2.15 2.04
CA LEU A 41 -6.60 0.70 1.82
C LEU A 41 -6.33 -0.08 3.12
N SER A 42 -5.36 0.36 3.92
CA SER A 42 -4.89 -0.36 5.12
C SER A 42 -5.99 -0.70 6.13
N PRO A 43 -6.93 0.20 6.49
CA PRO A 43 -7.97 -0.12 7.48
C PRO A 43 -8.85 -1.30 7.06
N ALA A 44 -9.32 -1.30 5.81
CA ALA A 44 -10.17 -2.36 5.28
C ALA A 44 -9.38 -3.65 5.02
N HIS A 45 -8.14 -3.53 4.52
CA HIS A 45 -7.27 -4.68 4.27
C HIS A 45 -6.87 -5.40 5.57
N ARG A 46 -6.63 -4.66 6.66
CA ARG A 46 -6.27 -5.24 7.97
C ARG A 46 -7.35 -6.18 8.50
N VAL A 47 -8.63 -5.84 8.32
CA VAL A 47 -9.75 -6.68 8.75
C VAL A 47 -9.74 -8.03 8.01
N ILE A 48 -9.50 -8.01 6.70
CA ILE A 48 -9.39 -9.24 5.89
C ILE A 48 -8.17 -10.06 6.31
N LEU A 49 -7.00 -9.42 6.44
CA LEU A 49 -5.76 -10.11 6.81
C LEU A 49 -5.89 -10.78 8.19
N MET A 50 -6.43 -10.06 9.17
CA MET A 50 -6.67 -10.62 10.50
C MET A 50 -7.70 -11.75 10.44
N GLY A 51 -8.85 -11.50 9.82
CA GLY A 51 -9.96 -12.44 9.76
C GLY A 51 -9.65 -13.75 9.02
N LEU A 52 -8.92 -13.70 7.90
CA LEU A 52 -8.67 -14.88 7.08
C LEU A 52 -7.32 -15.55 7.33
N VAL A 53 -6.28 -14.78 7.67
CA VAL A 53 -4.90 -15.30 7.75
C VAL A 53 -4.43 -15.50 9.18
N ARG A 54 -4.74 -14.56 10.09
CA ARG A 54 -4.24 -14.60 11.48
C ARG A 54 -5.23 -15.22 12.47
N THR A 55 -6.52 -15.29 12.14
CA THR A 55 -7.57 -15.84 13.01
C THR A 55 -7.96 -17.27 12.57
N PRO A 56 -8.00 -18.24 13.50
CA PRO A 56 -8.40 -19.61 13.19
C PRO A 56 -9.89 -19.66 12.77
N PRO A 57 -10.29 -20.62 11.91
CA PRO A 57 -11.61 -20.66 11.27
C PRO A 57 -12.80 -20.51 12.23
N GLU A 58 -12.69 -21.08 13.43
CA GLU A 58 -13.76 -21.14 14.43
C GLU A 58 -14.01 -19.78 15.10
N LYS A 59 -13.06 -18.84 15.00
CA LYS A 59 -13.13 -17.51 15.61
C LYS A 59 -13.32 -16.38 14.59
N ARG A 60 -13.58 -16.72 13.32
CA ARG A 60 -13.71 -15.72 12.26
C ARG A 60 -15.07 -15.07 12.30
N ASP A 61 -15.07 -13.74 12.33
CA ASP A 61 -16.26 -12.95 12.06
C ASP A 61 -16.43 -12.81 10.54
N GLN A 62 -17.23 -13.72 9.97
CA GLN A 62 -17.49 -13.72 8.52
C GLN A 62 -18.26 -12.48 8.08
N ALA A 63 -19.16 -11.95 8.93
CA ALA A 63 -19.93 -10.76 8.61
C ALA A 63 -19.03 -9.53 8.48
N ALA A 64 -18.05 -9.38 9.39
CA ALA A 64 -17.06 -8.30 9.31
C ALA A 64 -16.18 -8.42 8.06
N ILE A 65 -15.75 -9.63 7.71
CA ILE A 65 -14.91 -9.88 6.51
C ILE A 65 -15.69 -9.56 5.22
N GLU A 66 -16.93 -10.00 5.11
CA GLU A 66 -17.79 -9.73 3.95
C GLU A 66 -18.09 -8.24 3.80
N ALA A 67 -18.34 -7.53 4.91
CA ALA A 67 -18.63 -6.11 4.91
C ALA A 67 -17.46 -5.29 4.33
N VAL A 68 -16.22 -5.62 4.67
CA VAL A 68 -15.03 -4.89 4.18
C VAL A 68 -14.59 -5.35 2.78
N SER A 69 -14.95 -6.56 2.35
CA SER A 69 -14.55 -7.13 1.06
C SER A 69 -14.94 -6.25 -0.14
N LYS A 70 -16.15 -5.67 -0.10
CA LYS A 70 -16.62 -4.72 -1.13
C LYS A 70 -15.77 -3.45 -1.18
N SER A 71 -15.40 -2.91 -0.01
CA SER A 71 -14.56 -1.70 0.10
C SER A 71 -13.15 -1.95 -0.44
N VAL A 72 -12.52 -3.07 -0.08
CA VAL A 72 -11.18 -3.43 -0.59
C VAL A 72 -11.22 -3.64 -2.09
N THR A 73 -12.24 -4.33 -2.61
CA THR A 73 -12.42 -4.54 -4.05
C THR A 73 -12.56 -3.21 -4.81
N ALA A 74 -13.31 -2.25 -4.25
CA ALA A 74 -13.43 -0.91 -4.82
C ALA A 74 -12.08 -0.16 -4.81
N CYS A 75 -11.33 -0.22 -3.70
CA CYS A 75 -10.02 0.40 -3.59
C CYS A 75 -9.03 -0.17 -4.64
N LEU A 76 -8.98 -1.49 -4.79
CA LEU A 76 -8.13 -2.15 -5.79
C LEU A 76 -8.54 -1.79 -7.22
N ARG A 77 -9.85 -1.62 -7.47
CA ARG A 77 -10.35 -1.15 -8.77
C ARG A 77 -9.90 0.28 -9.07
N CYS A 78 -10.00 1.19 -8.11
CA CYS A 78 -9.50 2.56 -8.25
C CYS A 78 -8.00 2.57 -8.56
N LEU A 79 -7.22 1.74 -7.86
CA LEU A 79 -5.80 1.56 -8.15
C LEU A 79 -5.59 1.09 -9.59
N MET A 80 -6.28 0.02 -10.02
CA MET A 80 -6.15 -0.52 -11.39
C MET A 80 -6.58 0.43 -12.50
N MET A 81 -7.56 1.31 -12.27
CA MET A 81 -8.03 2.29 -13.27
C MET A 81 -7.13 3.51 -13.38
N LEU A 82 -6.57 3.96 -12.26
CA LEU A 82 -5.77 5.20 -12.20
C LEU A 82 -4.27 4.94 -12.36
N TRP A 83 -3.82 3.69 -12.20
CA TRP A 83 -2.44 3.26 -12.41
C TRP A 83 -1.95 3.31 -13.88
N PRO A 84 -2.74 2.98 -14.90
CA PRO A 84 -2.31 3.11 -16.29
C PRO A 84 -2.01 4.55 -16.69
N ALA A 85 -2.70 5.53 -16.10
CA ALA A 85 -2.46 6.95 -16.33
C ALA A 85 -1.08 7.44 -15.84
N SER A 86 -0.40 6.69 -14.96
CA SER A 86 0.94 7.00 -14.48
C SER A 86 2.07 6.26 -15.20
N ARG A 87 1.77 5.38 -16.18
CA ARG A 87 2.76 4.56 -16.92
C ARG A 87 3.71 5.33 -17.85
N GLY A 88 3.57 6.65 -18.00
CA GLY A 88 4.52 7.49 -18.73
C GLY A 88 5.79 7.86 -17.95
N SER A 89 5.91 7.43 -16.68
CA SER A 89 6.98 7.86 -15.79
C SER A 89 7.94 6.71 -15.44
N PRO A 90 9.17 6.67 -15.98
CA PRO A 90 10.11 5.56 -15.79
C PRO A 90 10.62 5.34 -14.35
N GLY A 91 10.16 6.14 -13.37
CA GLY A 91 10.52 6.03 -11.95
C GLY A 91 9.40 5.55 -11.02
N ILE A 92 8.16 5.36 -11.49
CA ILE A 92 7.02 4.94 -10.65
C ILE A 92 6.86 3.42 -10.74
N THR A 93 7.90 2.68 -10.37
CA THR A 93 7.75 1.24 -10.10
C THR A 93 7.51 1.12 -8.60
N LEU A 94 6.25 1.00 -8.16
CA LEU A 94 5.91 0.58 -6.80
C LEU A 94 6.26 -0.91 -6.63
N ALA A 95 7.56 -1.20 -6.60
CA ALA A 95 8.11 -2.44 -6.09
C ALA A 95 8.66 -2.22 -4.67
N PRO A 96 7.87 -1.66 -3.73
CA PRO A 96 7.93 -2.24 -2.38
C PRO A 96 6.58 -2.41 -1.66
N ALA A 97 5.44 -1.95 -2.20
CA ALA A 97 4.17 -2.03 -1.47
C ALA A 97 3.70 -3.48 -1.22
N ILE A 98 4.10 -4.44 -2.07
CA ILE A 98 3.82 -5.87 -1.88
C ILE A 98 4.84 -6.53 -0.94
N SER A 99 6.03 -5.95 -0.76
CA SER A 99 7.10 -6.54 0.08
C SER A 99 6.92 -6.23 1.58
N LEU A 100 6.26 -5.13 1.92
CA LEU A 100 6.04 -4.74 3.33
C LEU A 100 5.01 -5.61 4.06
N LEU A 101 4.20 -6.40 3.34
CA LEU A 101 3.37 -7.46 3.95
C LEU A 101 4.20 -8.62 4.53
N ARG A 102 5.49 -8.71 4.19
CA ARG A 102 6.42 -9.69 4.77
C ARG A 102 7.09 -9.21 6.05
N LEU A 103 7.14 -7.88 6.30
CA LEU A 103 7.79 -7.29 7.48
C LEU A 103 6.81 -7.04 8.64
N SER A 104 5.52 -6.86 8.38
CA SER A 104 4.49 -6.78 9.43
C SER A 104 4.15 -8.12 10.09
N SER A 105 4.83 -9.21 9.69
CA SER A 105 4.70 -10.54 10.29
C SER A 105 5.79 -10.93 11.28
N ILE A 106 6.70 -10.00 11.62
CA ILE A 106 7.78 -10.26 12.59
C ILE A 106 7.56 -9.51 13.92
N THR A 107 6.68 -8.51 13.98
CA THR A 107 6.37 -7.81 15.24
C THR A 107 4.88 -7.48 15.33
N CYS A 108 4.08 -8.50 15.65
CA CYS A 108 2.87 -8.48 16.47
C CYS A 108 2.16 -9.83 16.36
#